data_AF-K1WK60-F1
#
_entry.id   AF-K1WK60-F1
#
_cell.length_a   1.000
_cell.length_b   1.000
_cell.length_c   1.000
_cell.angle_alpha   90.00
_cell.angle_beta   90.00
_cell.angle_gamma   90.00
#
_symmetry.space_group_name_H-M   'P 1'
#
loop_
_entity.id
_entity.type
_entity.pdbx_description
1 polymer ?
#
loop_
_entity_poly.entity_id
_entity_poly.type
_entity_poly.pdbx_seq_one_letter_code
_entity_poly.pdbx_strand_id
1 'polypeptide(L)'
;MSSISFDLNELLYARPDSKITARAIVRDFLDAKCRRLRDYDRWEEISLDLVKKENPGTSLSECFEKLAKELRSIQGSLRPGLKDDRSLADKLYSACKNVPETTIARMNPAFTFTAAVADIRRAIAFATKTSRLPAKASRAYASSSELYDHTCSHNTSRADSDLDEEYECFIQDR
;
A
#
# COMPACT_ATOMS: atom_id res chain seq x y z
N MET A 1 24.65 33.37 19.74
CA MET A 1 25.05 31.95 19.69
C MET A 1 24.47 31.28 20.92
N SER A 2 23.39 30.52 20.79
CA SER A 2 22.81 29.80 21.93
C SER A 2 23.69 28.60 22.25
N SER A 3 24.37 28.66 23.39
CA SER A 3 25.04 27.51 23.97
C SER A 3 23.99 26.47 24.34
N ILE A 4 24.05 25.30 23.71
CA ILE A 4 23.24 24.14 24.12
C ILE A 4 23.77 23.74 25.50
N SER A 5 23.09 24.17 26.57
CA SER A 5 23.34 23.72 27.94
C SER A 5 22.81 22.30 28.07
N PHE A 6 23.69 21.31 27.97
CA PHE A 6 23.36 19.94 28.33
C PHE A 6 23.42 19.82 29.85
N ASP A 7 22.26 19.70 30.50
CA ASP A 7 22.22 19.32 31.91
C ASP A 7 22.54 17.83 32.02
N LEU A 8 23.74 17.52 32.52
CA LEU A 8 24.20 16.14 32.71
C LEU A 8 23.42 15.42 33.82
N ASN A 9 22.63 16.13 34.63
CA ASN A 9 21.76 15.53 35.65
C ASN A 9 20.45 14.96 35.07
N GLU A 10 20.10 15.30 33.82
CA GLU A 10 18.94 14.74 33.12
C GLU A 10 19.26 13.42 32.39
N LEU A 11 20.53 13.01 32.37
CA LEU A 11 20.92 11.73 31.81
C LEU A 11 20.47 10.60 32.75
N LEU A 12 19.80 9.59 32.18
CA LEU A 12 19.29 8.39 32.87
C LEU A 12 20.36 7.56 33.62
N TYR A 13 21.61 8.01 33.59
CA TYR A 13 22.73 7.40 34.28
C TYR A 13 23.48 8.47 35.05
N ALA A 14 23.35 8.43 36.38
CA ALA A 14 24.29 9.10 37.28
C ALA A 14 25.72 8.74 36.85
N ARG A 15 26.63 9.72 37.00
CA ARG A 15 28.07 9.59 36.74
C ARG A 15 28.53 8.18 37.17
N PRO A 16 29.02 7.31 36.27
CA PRO A 16 29.24 5.92 36.63
C PRO A 16 30.33 5.81 37.70
N ASP A 17 29.93 5.43 38.92
CA ASP A 17 30.80 5.35 40.10
C ASP A 17 31.83 4.22 40.02
N SER A 18 31.69 3.34 39.02
CA SER A 18 32.58 2.21 38.81
C SER A 18 32.76 1.87 37.32
N LYS A 19 33.90 1.25 37.00
CA LYS A 19 34.19 0.69 35.68
C LYS A 19 33.15 -0.35 35.24
N ILE A 20 32.52 -1.05 36.18
CA ILE A 20 31.47 -2.05 35.92
C ILE A 20 30.20 -1.34 35.44
N THR A 21 29.77 -0.29 36.15
CA THR A 21 28.62 0.55 35.79
C THR A 21 28.82 1.18 34.41
N ALA A 22 29.99 1.77 34.15
CA ALA A 22 30.31 2.34 32.84
C ALA A 22 30.22 1.31 31.69
N ARG A 23 30.72 0.09 31.90
CA ARG A 23 30.63 -1.00 30.91
C ARG A 23 29.19 -1.46 30.66
N ALA A 24 28.36 -1.54 31.70
CA ALA A 24 26.95 -1.90 31.56
C ALA A 24 26.18 -0.84 30.75
N ILE A 25 26.36 0.44 31.07
CA ILE A 25 25.75 1.56 30.33
C ILE A 25 26.10 1.53 28.85
N VAL A 26 27.39 1.35 28.53
CA VAL A 26 27.84 1.27 27.13
C VAL A 26 27.21 0.06 26.42
N ARG A 27 27.11 -1.09 27.10
CA ARG A 27 26.46 -2.27 26.53
C ARG A 27 24.98 -2.03 26.26
N ASP A 28 24.25 -1.49 27.22
CA ASP A 28 22.82 -1.21 27.07
C ASP A 28 22.54 -0.21 25.95
N PHE A 29 23.40 0.81 25.82
CA PHE A 29 23.34 1.76 24.71
C PHE A 29 23.57 1.09 23.36
N LEU A 30 24.61 0.25 23.25
CA LEU A 30 24.90 -0.49 22.03
C LEU A 30 23.78 -1.48 21.69
N ASP A 31 23.23 -2.20 22.68
CA ASP A 31 22.12 -3.13 22.50
C ASP A 31 20.84 -2.43 22.06
N ALA A 32 20.55 -1.25 22.61
CA ALA A 32 19.43 -0.43 22.16
C ALA A 32 19.62 0.05 20.71
N LYS A 33 20.85 0.46 20.34
CA LYS A 33 21.17 0.86 18.96
C LYS A 33 21.06 -0.33 17.99
N CYS A 34 21.58 -1.49 18.36
CA CYS A 34 21.48 -2.73 17.58
C CYS A 34 20.03 -3.18 17.41
N ARG A 35 19.19 -3.07 18.45
CA ARG A 35 17.74 -3.35 18.34
C ARG A 35 17.07 -2.45 17.31
N ARG A 36 17.28 -1.14 17.38
CA ARG A 36 16.72 -0.18 16.42
C ARG A 36 17.17 -0.43 14.99
N LEU A 37 18.43 -0.82 14.79
CA LEU A 37 18.94 -1.19 13.46
C LEU A 37 18.21 -2.41 12.91
N ARG A 38 18.07 -3.48 13.70
CA ARG A 38 17.31 -4.68 13.28
C ARG A 38 15.85 -4.38 12.97
N ASP A 39 15.21 -3.55 13.77
CA ASP A 39 13.82 -3.13 13.53
C ASP A 39 13.69 -2.34 12.22
N TYR A 40 14.70 -1.54 11.86
CA TYR A 40 14.75 -0.83 10.59
C TYR A 40 14.98 -1.75 9.40
N ASP A 41 15.93 -2.68 9.50
CA ASP A 41 16.16 -3.67 8.44
C ASP A 41 14.91 -4.52 8.21
N ARG A 42 14.28 -4.97 9.32
CA ARG A 42 13.02 -5.71 9.27
C ARG A 42 11.89 -4.86 8.68
N TRP A 43 11.80 -3.57 9.03
CA TRP A 43 10.84 -2.66 8.41
C TRP A 43 11.03 -2.62 6.91
N GLU A 44 12.24 -2.49 6.39
CA GLU A 44 12.48 -2.42 4.95
C GLU A 44 12.09 -3.70 4.21
N GLU A 45 12.43 -4.85 4.76
CA GLU A 45 12.25 -6.16 4.13
C GLU A 45 10.83 -6.74 4.25
N ILE A 46 10.08 -6.34 5.28
CA ILE A 46 8.79 -6.97 5.57
C ILE A 46 7.80 -6.79 4.42
N SER A 47 7.25 -7.91 3.96
CA SER A 47 6.27 -7.99 2.90
C SER A 47 5.30 -9.13 3.18
N LEU A 48 4.11 -9.07 2.59
CA LEU A 48 3.12 -10.13 2.75
C LEU A 48 3.62 -11.47 2.18
N ASP A 49 4.42 -11.44 1.12
CA ASP A 49 5.08 -12.62 0.55
C ASP A 49 6.10 -13.22 1.50
N LEU A 50 6.90 -12.39 2.19
CA LEU A 50 7.87 -12.86 3.18
C LEU A 50 7.15 -13.54 4.34
N VAL A 51 6.11 -12.90 4.91
CA VAL A 51 5.34 -13.46 6.01
C VAL A 51 4.68 -14.78 5.61
N LYS A 52 4.19 -14.89 4.37
CA LYS A 52 3.64 -16.14 3.83
C LYS A 52 4.69 -17.25 3.68
N LYS A 53 5.94 -16.91 3.33
CA LYS A 53 7.05 -17.87 3.27
C LYS A 53 7.50 -18.32 4.67
N GLU A 54 7.52 -17.40 5.64
CA GLU A 54 7.86 -17.70 7.04
C GLU A 54 6.79 -18.57 7.73
N ASN A 55 5.56 -18.56 7.23
CA ASN A 55 4.42 -19.26 7.82
C ASN A 55 3.73 -20.19 6.78
N PRO A 56 4.38 -21.30 6.38
CA PRO A 56 3.75 -22.24 5.48
C PRO A 56 2.50 -22.86 6.14
N GLY A 57 1.41 -22.97 5.37
CA GLY A 57 0.16 -23.60 5.83
C GLY A 57 -0.85 -22.65 6.47
N THR A 58 -0.49 -21.39 6.78
CA THR A 58 -1.46 -20.40 7.24
C THR A 58 -2.20 -19.75 6.06
N SER A 59 -3.45 -19.34 6.29
CA SER A 59 -4.25 -18.65 5.26
C SER A 59 -3.69 -17.27 4.94
N LEU A 60 -3.98 -16.73 3.75
CA LEU A 60 -3.56 -15.38 3.37
C LEU A 60 -4.04 -14.31 4.38
N SER A 61 -5.25 -14.45 4.90
CA SER A 61 -5.80 -13.56 5.92
C SER A 61 -4.99 -13.60 7.21
N GLU A 62 -4.56 -14.79 7.64
CA GLU A 62 -3.76 -14.95 8.86
C GLU A 62 -2.34 -14.39 8.69
N CYS A 63 -1.73 -14.62 7.52
CA CYS A 63 -0.46 -13.98 7.15
C CYS A 63 -0.59 -12.44 7.19
N PHE A 64 -1.69 -11.89 6.68
CA PHE A 64 -1.95 -10.47 6.72
C PHE A 64 -2.08 -9.92 8.14
N GLU A 65 -2.77 -10.63 9.04
CA GLU A 65 -2.84 -10.22 10.45
C GLU A 65 -1.48 -10.20 11.14
N LYS A 66 -0.62 -11.18 10.83
CA LYS A 66 0.76 -11.21 11.33
C LYS A 66 1.56 -10.02 10.83
N LEU A 67 1.48 -9.73 9.53
CA LEU A 67 2.11 -8.55 8.92
C LEU A 67 1.67 -7.24 9.59
N ALA A 68 0.36 -7.04 9.77
CA ALA A 68 -0.18 -5.81 10.36
C ALA A 68 0.27 -5.64 11.83
N LYS A 69 0.28 -6.72 12.62
CA LYS A 69 0.77 -6.71 14.00
C LYS A 69 2.26 -6.39 14.07
N GLU A 70 3.03 -6.97 13.17
CA GLU A 70 4.47 -6.79 13.13
C GLU A 70 4.86 -5.35 12.75
N LEU A 71 4.22 -4.78 11.73
CA LEU A 71 4.39 -3.37 11.37
C LEU A 71 4.07 -2.43 12.55
N ARG A 72 3.01 -2.72 13.31
CA ARG A 72 2.64 -1.94 14.50
C ARG A 72 3.66 -2.09 15.63
N SER A 73 4.24 -3.29 15.80
CA SER A 73 5.29 -3.55 16.78
C SER A 73 6.58 -2.79 16.46
N ILE A 74 6.99 -2.82 15.18
CA ILE A 74 8.22 -2.16 14.71
C ILE A 74 8.09 -0.64 14.80
N GLN A 75 6.89 -0.08 14.56
CA GLN A 75 6.63 1.36 14.59
C GLN A 75 7.14 2.06 15.86
N GLY A 76 7.08 1.41 17.03
CA GLY A 76 7.56 1.96 18.30
C GLY A 76 9.06 2.28 18.31
N SER A 77 9.85 1.48 17.59
CA SER A 77 11.31 1.58 17.52
C SER A 77 11.83 2.52 16.44
N LEU A 78 10.97 2.92 15.48
CA LEU A 78 11.36 3.76 14.35
C LEU A 78 11.64 5.22 14.74
N ARG A 79 12.23 5.98 13.82
CA ARG A 79 12.39 7.43 13.97
C ARG A 79 11.02 8.12 14.02
N PRO A 80 10.88 9.26 14.72
CA PRO A 80 9.60 9.97 14.84
C PRO A 80 8.87 10.24 13.51
N GLY A 81 9.61 10.53 12.43
CA GLY A 81 9.04 10.77 11.10
C GLY A 81 8.48 9.54 10.36
N LEU A 82 8.62 8.34 10.91
CA LEU A 82 8.00 7.10 10.41
C LEU A 82 6.91 6.58 11.35
N LYS A 83 6.61 7.32 12.43
CA LYS A 83 5.61 6.94 13.43
C LYS A 83 4.22 7.46 13.10
N ASP A 84 4.08 8.33 12.11
CA ASP A 84 2.77 8.81 11.72
C ASP A 84 1.94 7.69 11.07
N ASP A 85 0.63 7.79 11.25
CA ASP A 85 -0.31 6.76 10.83
C ASP A 85 -0.35 6.59 9.30
N ARG A 86 -0.02 7.67 8.57
CA ARG A 86 0.06 7.67 7.11
C ARG A 86 1.28 6.90 6.60
N SER A 87 2.48 7.16 7.13
CA SER A 87 3.69 6.37 6.80
C SER A 87 3.48 4.87 7.06
N LEU A 88 2.75 4.53 8.13
CA LEU A 88 2.42 3.15 8.43
C LEU A 88 1.42 2.54 7.41
N ALA A 89 0.41 3.31 6.99
CA ALA A 89 -0.52 2.90 5.94
C ALA A 89 0.19 2.72 4.57
N ASP A 90 1.02 3.69 4.17
CA ASP A 90 1.80 3.64 2.93
C ASP A 90 2.74 2.42 2.92
N LYS A 91 3.38 2.14 4.05
CA LYS A 91 4.21 0.94 4.21
C LYS A 91 3.39 -0.34 4.07
N LEU A 92 2.20 -0.40 4.69
CA LEU A 92 1.32 -1.56 4.58
C LEU A 92 0.92 -1.85 3.12
N TYR A 93 0.57 -0.81 2.35
CA TYR A 93 0.26 -0.95 0.93
C TYR A 93 1.48 -1.41 0.11
N SER A 94 2.66 -0.84 0.39
CA SER A 94 3.91 -1.25 -0.25
C SER A 94 4.26 -2.72 0.04
N ALA A 95 4.09 -3.15 1.30
CA ALA A 95 4.31 -4.54 1.72
C ALA A 95 3.37 -5.54 1.04
N CYS A 96 2.20 -5.08 0.58
CA CYS A 96 1.21 -5.89 -0.12
C CYS A 96 1.28 -5.80 -1.65
N LYS A 97 2.20 -5.02 -2.24
CA LYS A 97 2.19 -4.65 -3.67
C LYS A 97 2.17 -5.84 -4.64
N ASN A 98 2.77 -6.97 -4.26
CA ASN A 98 2.89 -8.17 -5.08
C ASN A 98 1.68 -9.12 -4.95
N VAL A 99 0.73 -8.83 -4.06
CA VAL A 99 -0.41 -9.71 -3.78
C VAL A 99 -1.64 -9.21 -4.53
N PRO A 100 -2.09 -9.91 -5.60
CA PRO A 100 -3.15 -9.42 -6.47
C PRO A 100 -4.49 -9.24 -5.76
N GLU A 101 -4.76 -10.03 -4.72
CA GLU A 101 -5.95 -9.95 -3.86
C GLU A 101 -6.10 -8.60 -3.15
N THR A 102 -5.01 -7.82 -3.06
CA THR A 102 -5.00 -6.49 -2.43
C THR A 102 -5.13 -5.34 -3.42
N THR A 103 -5.19 -5.62 -4.73
CA THR A 103 -5.17 -4.59 -5.78
C THR A 103 -6.30 -3.58 -5.63
N ILE A 104 -7.52 -4.04 -5.32
CA ILE A 104 -8.69 -3.17 -5.14
C ILE A 104 -8.46 -2.16 -4.00
N ALA A 105 -7.90 -2.62 -2.86
CA ALA A 105 -7.60 -1.74 -1.74
C ALA A 105 -6.47 -0.75 -2.06
N ARG A 106 -5.54 -1.11 -2.95
CA ARG A 106 -4.42 -0.27 -3.37
C ARG A 106 -4.80 0.83 -4.37
N MET A 107 -5.88 0.65 -5.13
CA MET A 107 -6.36 1.66 -6.09
C MET A 107 -6.97 2.89 -5.41
N ASN A 108 -7.45 2.74 -4.17
CA ASN A 108 -7.99 3.82 -3.36
C ASN A 108 -7.42 3.72 -1.93
N PRO A 109 -6.15 4.10 -1.72
CA PRO A 109 -5.49 3.89 -0.44
C PRO A 109 -6.07 4.79 0.65
N ALA A 110 -6.38 4.18 1.79
CA ALA A 110 -6.85 4.90 2.96
C ALA A 110 -5.71 5.70 3.61
N PHE A 111 -6.08 6.82 4.23
CA PHE A 111 -5.12 7.73 4.86
C PHE A 111 -4.62 7.22 6.23
N THR A 112 -5.38 6.33 6.88
CA THR A 112 -5.06 5.81 8.22
C THR A 112 -4.75 4.33 8.18
N PHE A 113 -3.85 3.88 9.06
CA PHE A 113 -3.44 2.48 9.13
C PHE A 113 -4.61 1.56 9.45
N THR A 114 -5.47 1.96 10.38
CA THR A 114 -6.66 1.19 10.76
C THR A 114 -7.62 0.99 9.59
N ALA A 115 -7.85 2.04 8.79
CA ALA A 115 -8.68 1.94 7.60
C ALA A 115 -8.00 1.09 6.52
N ALA A 116 -6.70 1.27 6.29
CA ALA A 116 -5.94 0.45 5.33
C ALA A 116 -6.00 -1.04 5.68
N VAL A 117 -5.90 -1.38 6.96
CA VAL A 117 -6.06 -2.75 7.46
C VAL A 117 -7.47 -3.29 7.15
N ALA A 118 -8.52 -2.50 7.40
CA ALA A 118 -9.89 -2.91 7.11
C ALA A 118 -10.15 -3.10 5.60
N ASP A 119 -9.62 -2.22 4.76
CA ASP A 119 -9.76 -2.28 3.31
C ASP A 119 -9.07 -3.50 2.72
N ILE A 120 -7.85 -3.80 3.16
CA ILE A 120 -7.12 -4.98 2.70
C ILE A 120 -7.80 -6.27 3.19
N ARG A 121 -8.29 -6.32 4.44
CA ARG A 121 -9.10 -7.44 4.93
C ARG A 121 -10.32 -7.69 4.05
N ARG A 122 -11.04 -6.61 3.70
CA ARG A 122 -12.21 -6.68 2.83
C ARG A 122 -11.84 -7.17 1.43
N ALA A 123 -10.73 -6.70 0.87
CA ALA A 123 -10.24 -7.13 -0.44
C ALA A 123 -9.87 -8.62 -0.46
N ILE A 124 -9.17 -9.12 0.56
CA ILE A 124 -8.84 -10.54 0.73
C ILE A 124 -10.13 -11.38 0.89
N ALA A 125 -11.06 -10.94 1.73
CA ALA A 125 -12.35 -11.63 1.91
C ALA A 125 -13.18 -11.68 0.62
N PHE A 126 -13.15 -10.60 -0.17
CA PHE A 126 -13.80 -10.54 -1.47
C PHE A 126 -13.15 -11.52 -2.46
N ALA A 127 -11.82 -11.50 -2.60
CA ALA A 127 -11.09 -12.38 -3.50
C ALA A 127 -11.31 -13.87 -3.17
N THR A 128 -11.29 -14.22 -1.88
CA THR A 128 -11.55 -15.59 -1.41
C THR A 128 -12.99 -16.04 -1.61
N LYS A 129 -13.97 -15.12 -1.60
CA LYS A 129 -15.36 -15.44 -1.94
C LYS A 129 -15.53 -15.66 -3.44
N THR A 130 -14.92 -14.81 -4.27
CA THR A 130 -15.01 -14.89 -5.73
C THR A 130 -14.35 -16.17 -6.28
N SER A 131 -13.23 -16.63 -5.70
CA SER A 131 -12.58 -17.87 -6.12
C SER A 131 -13.37 -19.14 -5.78
N ARG A 132 -14.31 -19.07 -4.83
CA ARG A 132 -15.19 -20.18 -4.44
C ARG A 132 -16.48 -20.28 -5.25
N LEU A 133 -16.80 -19.28 -6.08
CA LEU A 133 -18.01 -19.34 -6.89
C LEU A 133 -17.86 -20.44 -7.97
N PRO A 134 -18.79 -21.41 -8.02
CA PRO A 134 -18.70 -22.49 -9.01
C PRO A 134 -18.84 -21.90 -10.42
N ALA A 135 -17.90 -22.26 -11.30
CA ALA A 135 -17.82 -21.85 -12.71
C ALA A 135 -19.10 -22.12 -13.55
N LYS A 136 -20.09 -22.83 -12.99
CA LYS A 136 -21.38 -23.07 -13.63
C LYS A 136 -22.31 -21.84 -13.65
N ALA A 137 -22.11 -20.86 -12.75
CA ALA A 137 -22.93 -19.64 -12.73
C ALA A 137 -22.40 -18.52 -13.64
N SER A 138 -21.08 -18.48 -13.92
CA SER A 138 -20.48 -17.44 -14.78
C SER A 138 -20.73 -17.66 -16.27
N ARG A 139 -21.01 -18.89 -16.70
CA ARG A 139 -21.28 -19.22 -18.11
C ARG A 139 -22.65 -18.71 -18.62
N ALA A 140 -23.61 -18.51 -17.72
CA ALA A 140 -24.95 -18.04 -18.09
C ALA A 140 -25.00 -16.54 -18.46
N TYR A 141 -24.12 -15.72 -17.90
CA TYR A 141 -24.07 -14.27 -18.18
C TYR A 141 -23.13 -13.91 -19.34
N ALA A 142 -22.14 -14.76 -19.66
CA ALA A 142 -21.28 -14.58 -20.83
C ALA A 142 -21.95 -15.00 -22.15
N SER A 143 -23.08 -15.71 -22.10
CA SER A 143 -23.80 -16.20 -23.28
C SER A 143 -24.87 -15.21 -23.80
N SER A 144 -24.97 -14.01 -23.23
CA SER A 144 -25.97 -12.99 -23.63
C SER A 144 -25.38 -11.84 -24.46
N SER A 145 -24.08 -11.82 -24.73
CA SER A 145 -23.44 -10.77 -25.54
C SER A 145 -23.42 -11.06 -27.05
N GLU A 146 -23.95 -12.20 -27.48
CA GLU A 146 -24.15 -12.50 -28.90
C GLU A 146 -25.57 -12.10 -29.31
N LEU A 147 -25.67 -11.02 -30.08
CA LEU A 147 -26.60 -10.77 -31.20
C LEU A 147 -27.12 -9.33 -31.23
N TYR A 148 -26.27 -8.40 -31.68
CA TYR A 148 -26.72 -7.19 -32.35
C TYR A 148 -25.84 -6.99 -33.59
N ASP A 149 -26.10 -7.79 -34.64
CA ASP A 149 -25.59 -7.52 -35.98
C ASP A 149 -26.37 -6.31 -36.54
N HIS A 150 -25.79 -5.13 -36.41
CA HIS A 150 -26.26 -3.96 -37.14
C HIS A 150 -25.75 -4.03 -38.57
N THR A 151 -26.48 -4.74 -39.43
CA THR A 151 -26.27 -4.70 -40.88
C THR A 151 -26.60 -3.29 -41.38
N CYS A 152 -25.59 -2.41 -41.43
CA CYS A 152 -25.70 -1.12 -42.08
C CYS A 152 -25.47 -1.32 -43.59
N SER A 153 -26.54 -1.55 -44.33
CA SER A 153 -26.53 -1.49 -45.80
C SER A 153 -26.35 -0.05 -46.24
N HIS A 154 -25.12 0.35 -46.53
CA HIS A 154 -24.85 1.56 -47.29
C HIS A 154 -25.13 1.27 -48.77
N ASN A 155 -26.27 1.76 -49.27
CA ASN A 155 -26.53 1.81 -50.70
C ASN A 155 -25.68 2.92 -51.33
N THR A 156 -24.79 2.51 -52.22
CA THR A 156 -24.04 3.37 -53.13
C THR A 156 -25.00 3.96 -54.17
N SER A 157 -25.17 5.28 -54.19
CA SER A 157 -25.64 5.98 -55.39
C SER A 157 -24.77 7.21 -55.62
N ARG A 158 -23.81 7.06 -56.52
CA ARG A 158 -23.18 8.16 -57.26
C ARG A 158 -24.25 8.83 -58.12
N ALA A 159 -24.39 10.15 -58.01
CA ALA A 159 -24.72 11.01 -59.14
C ALA A 159 -24.34 12.46 -58.77
N ASP A 160 -23.54 13.03 -59.65
CA ASP A 160 -23.06 14.40 -59.70
C ASP A 160 -24.22 15.41 -59.80
N SER A 161 -24.05 16.64 -59.30
CA SER A 161 -24.34 17.91 -59.98
C SER A 161 -24.10 19.10 -59.06
N ASP A 162 -23.34 20.05 -59.60
CA ASP A 162 -23.02 21.39 -59.12
C ASP A 162 -24.26 22.21 -58.69
N LEU A 163 -24.08 23.12 -57.73
CA LEU A 163 -24.09 24.57 -57.97
C LEU A 163 -23.91 25.37 -56.66
N ASP A 164 -23.26 26.51 -56.83
CA ASP A 164 -22.77 27.48 -55.85
C ASP A 164 -23.87 28.09 -54.98
N GLU A 165 -23.52 28.48 -53.74
CA GLU A 165 -23.94 29.76 -53.16
C GLU A 165 -23.08 30.12 -51.92
N GLU A 166 -22.17 31.03 -52.19
CA GLU A 166 -21.53 32.05 -51.36
C GLU A 166 -22.28 32.43 -50.06
N TYR A 167 -21.60 32.41 -48.91
CA TYR A 167 -21.83 33.41 -47.85
C TYR A 167 -20.57 33.66 -47.01
N GLU A 168 -20.28 34.94 -46.83
CA GLU A 168 -19.00 35.53 -46.45
C GLU A 168 -18.50 35.32 -45.02
N CYS A 169 -17.16 35.40 -44.94
CA CYS A 169 -16.27 35.82 -43.87
C CYS A 169 -16.85 36.68 -42.74
N PHE A 170 -16.51 36.31 -41.49
CA PHE A 170 -15.98 37.28 -40.51
C PHE A 170 -14.86 36.64 -39.68
N ILE A 171 -13.62 37.00 -40.01
CA ILE A 171 -12.46 36.92 -39.12
C ILE A 171 -12.49 38.17 -38.24
N GLN A 172 -12.26 38.02 -36.93
CA GLN A 172 -11.60 39.06 -36.16
C GLN A 172 -10.88 38.44 -34.96
N ASP A 173 -9.60 38.10 -35.20
CA ASP A 173 -8.56 38.04 -34.19
C ASP A 173 -8.37 39.44 -33.58
N ARG A 174 -8.19 39.48 -32.26
CA ARG A 174 -7.28 40.44 -31.64
C ARG A 174 -6.57 39.81 -30.45
#